data_AF-A0A969BWT6-F1
#
_entry.id   AF-A0A969BWT6-F1
#
_cell.length_a   1.000
_cell.length_b   1.000
_cell.length_c   1.000
_cell.angle_alpha   90.00
_cell.angle_beta   90.00
_cell.angle_gamma   90.00
#
_symmetry.space_group_name_H-M   'P 1'
#
loop_
_entity.id
_entity.type
_entity.pdbx_description
1 polymer ?
#
loop_
_entity_poly.entity_id
_entity_poly.type
_entity_poly.pdbx_seq_one_letter_code
_entity_poly.pdbx_strand_id
1 'polypeptide(L)'
;MLLTLAMLITACTAFPIGPKRSFRNWEEDEPQVTVTPQNTYIPNTTATQVLTEPAEEPVLPDASAATEDATSIEYEFPPPMPFELGQTQTEFGIQINGCDQDVPAALAVAKRMGLTWIKQQARWGDIEKAPGQFDWACLDRVIPEANAQGFKVLVSVTSAAPHTRQIYKGIFHPTNGRPADLRDFGLFLA
;
A
#
# COMPACT_ATOMS: atom_id res chain seq x y z
N MET A 1 37.92 -65.42 -10.07
CA MET A 1 36.49 -65.21 -9.76
C MET A 1 36.17 -63.79 -10.19
N LEU A 2 35.45 -63.56 -11.29
CA LEU A 2 33.96 -63.61 -11.37
C LEU A 2 33.36 -62.71 -10.26
N LEU A 3 32.55 -61.66 -10.48
CA LEU A 3 31.59 -61.34 -11.53
C LEU A 3 31.20 -59.84 -11.45
N THR A 4 30.71 -59.34 -12.58
CA THR A 4 29.91 -58.13 -12.89
C THR A 4 28.71 -57.81 -11.98
N LEU A 5 28.37 -56.51 -11.80
CA LEU A 5 27.02 -55.88 -11.95
C LEU A 5 27.14 -54.34 -11.68
N ALA A 6 27.12 -53.41 -12.64
CA ALA A 6 26.06 -52.96 -13.54
C ALA A 6 24.79 -52.41 -12.84
N MET A 7 24.51 -51.12 -13.09
CA MET A 7 23.19 -50.47 -13.07
C MET A 7 22.36 -50.54 -11.78
N LEU A 8 22.43 -49.48 -10.96
CA LEU A 8 21.25 -48.99 -10.27
C LEU A 8 20.64 -47.85 -11.09
N ILE A 9 19.68 -48.24 -11.92
CA ILE A 9 18.71 -47.36 -12.56
C ILE A 9 17.99 -46.61 -11.43
N THR A 10 18.23 -45.31 -11.32
CA THR A 10 17.42 -44.43 -10.47
C THR A 10 16.00 -44.45 -11.01
N ALA A 11 15.11 -45.13 -10.29
CA ALA A 11 13.69 -45.18 -10.61
C ALA A 11 13.11 -43.77 -10.56
N CYS A 12 12.59 -43.31 -11.70
CA CYS A 12 11.55 -42.29 -11.74
C CYS A 12 10.33 -42.84 -10.97
N THR A 13 10.17 -42.46 -9.71
CA THR A 13 8.89 -42.61 -9.04
C THR A 13 8.05 -41.37 -9.33
N ALA A 14 7.01 -41.58 -10.12
CA ALA A 14 5.95 -40.61 -10.33
C ALA A 14 5.38 -40.21 -8.95
N PHE A 15 5.38 -38.90 -8.67
CA PHE A 15 4.62 -38.35 -7.55
C PHE A 15 3.14 -38.71 -7.73
N PRO A 16 2.48 -39.33 -6.74
CA PRO A 16 1.04 -39.53 -6.82
C PRO A 16 0.38 -38.14 -6.79
N ILE A 17 -0.39 -37.86 -7.84
CA ILE A 17 -1.29 -36.71 -7.91
C ILE A 17 -2.31 -36.90 -6.79
N GLY A 18 -2.10 -36.20 -5.67
CA GLY A 18 -3.08 -36.13 -4.58
C GLY A 18 -4.41 -35.57 -5.07
N PRO A 19 -5.53 -35.87 -4.37
CA PRO A 19 -6.84 -35.44 -4.81
C PRO A 19 -6.88 -33.92 -4.97
N LYS A 20 -7.45 -33.46 -6.09
CA LYS A 20 -7.66 -32.03 -6.37
C LYS A 20 -8.32 -31.39 -5.16
N ARG A 21 -7.63 -30.48 -4.48
CA ARG A 21 -8.26 -29.63 -3.47
C ARG A 21 -9.38 -28.87 -4.17
N SER A 22 -10.61 -29.22 -3.83
CA SER A 22 -11.79 -28.42 -4.11
C SER A 22 -11.52 -26.99 -3.66
N PHE A 23 -11.85 -26.01 -4.51
CA PHE A 23 -11.89 -24.61 -4.10
C PHE A 23 -12.88 -24.52 -2.93
N ARG A 24 -12.35 -24.31 -1.72
CA ARG A 24 -13.16 -24.09 -0.53
C ARG A 24 -13.84 -22.73 -0.70
N ASN A 25 -15.17 -22.73 -0.76
CA ASN A 25 -15.96 -21.50 -0.67
C ASN A 25 -15.57 -20.79 0.63
N TRP A 26 -15.26 -19.51 0.52
CA TRP A 26 -14.65 -18.66 1.54
C TRP A 26 -15.65 -18.13 2.58
N GLU A 27 -16.85 -18.73 2.66
CA GLU A 27 -17.99 -18.21 3.40
C GLU A 27 -18.32 -18.98 4.70
N GLU A 28 -17.63 -20.10 5.00
CA GLU A 28 -18.08 -21.04 6.06
C GLU A 28 -17.23 -21.08 7.35
N ASP A 29 -16.22 -20.21 7.52
CA ASP A 29 -15.32 -20.23 8.69
C ASP A 29 -15.21 -18.87 9.42
N GLU A 30 -16.29 -18.10 9.54
CA GLU A 30 -16.31 -16.96 10.48
C GLU A 30 -16.63 -17.41 11.91
N PRO A 31 -15.73 -17.22 12.90
CA PRO A 31 -16.04 -17.50 14.31
C PRO A 31 -17.13 -16.54 14.80
N GLN A 32 -18.24 -17.10 15.29
CA GLN A 32 -19.34 -16.34 15.88
C GLN A 32 -18.85 -15.55 17.11
N VAL A 33 -18.79 -14.22 17.00
CA VAL A 33 -18.49 -13.33 18.13
C VAL A 33 -19.75 -13.24 19.00
N THR A 34 -19.76 -13.96 20.12
CA THR A 34 -20.80 -13.83 21.15
C THR A 34 -20.67 -12.47 21.84
N VAL A 35 -21.52 -11.51 21.46
CA VAL A 35 -21.60 -10.20 22.11
C VAL A 35 -22.23 -10.38 23.49
N THR A 36 -21.41 -10.30 24.54
CA THR A 36 -21.90 -10.18 25.92
C THR A 36 -22.26 -8.70 26.17
N PRO A 37 -23.50 -8.34 26.54
CA PRO A 37 -23.85 -6.94 26.76
C PRO A 37 -23.13 -6.40 28.00
N GLN A 38 -22.16 -5.51 27.80
CA GLN A 38 -21.58 -4.71 28.88
C GLN A 38 -22.51 -3.52 29.14
N ASN A 39 -23.09 -3.52 30.34
CA ASN A 39 -24.05 -2.55 30.84
C ASN A 39 -23.42 -1.14 30.88
N THR A 40 -23.78 -0.27 29.93
CA THR A 40 -23.32 1.13 29.92
C THR A 40 -24.36 1.99 30.65
N TYR A 41 -23.94 2.63 31.73
CA TYR A 41 -24.74 3.63 32.45
C TYR A 41 -24.94 4.86 31.55
N ILE A 42 -26.20 5.19 31.27
CA ILE A 42 -26.63 6.42 30.60
C ILE A 42 -27.37 7.26 31.65
N PRO A 43 -26.95 8.49 31.98
CA PRO A 43 -27.80 9.36 32.78
C PRO A 43 -29.04 9.76 31.97
N ASN A 44 -30.18 9.36 32.50
CA ASN A 44 -31.53 9.57 31.99
C ASN A 44 -31.85 11.07 31.92
N THR A 45 -32.19 11.58 30.73
CA THR A 45 -32.83 12.90 30.59
C THR A 45 -34.32 12.69 30.39
N THR A 46 -35.09 13.16 31.37
CA THR A 46 -36.55 13.19 31.43
C THR A 46 -37.17 13.76 30.15
N ALA A 47 -38.10 13.02 29.55
CA ALA A 47 -38.98 13.49 28.49
C ALA A 47 -40.13 14.33 29.08
N THR A 48 -40.31 15.56 28.57
CA THR A 48 -41.52 16.36 28.75
C THR A 48 -42.36 16.29 27.47
N GLN A 49 -43.67 16.16 27.64
CA GLN A 49 -44.64 15.82 26.61
C GLN A 49 -44.92 16.93 25.60
N VAL A 50 -45.26 16.47 24.40
CA VAL A 50 -45.73 17.19 23.21
C VAL A 50 -47.03 17.94 23.50
N LEU A 51 -47.05 19.25 23.22
CA LEU A 51 -48.26 20.01 22.94
C LEU A 51 -48.22 20.38 21.45
N THR A 52 -49.20 19.90 20.70
CA THR A 52 -49.34 20.14 19.25
C THR A 52 -49.97 21.51 19.03
N GLU A 53 -49.25 22.41 18.36
CA GLU A 53 -49.72 23.72 17.89
C GLU A 53 -49.65 23.74 16.34
N PRO A 54 -50.57 24.42 15.61
CA PRO A 54 -50.80 24.19 14.19
C PRO A 54 -49.57 24.50 13.32
N ALA A 55 -49.38 23.69 12.28
CA ALA A 55 -48.32 23.86 11.30
C ALA A 55 -48.39 25.24 10.62
N GLU A 56 -47.38 26.07 10.88
CA GLU A 56 -47.02 27.20 10.03
C GLU A 56 -45.87 26.72 9.13
N GLU A 57 -46.11 26.70 7.81
CA GLU A 57 -45.12 26.38 6.80
C GLU A 57 -43.92 27.32 6.93
N PRO A 58 -42.67 26.84 7.03
CA PRO A 58 -41.52 27.71 6.87
C PRO A 58 -41.51 28.20 5.42
N VAL A 59 -41.86 29.47 5.23
CA VAL A 59 -41.57 30.20 4.00
C VAL A 59 -40.08 30.09 3.70
N LEU A 60 -39.76 29.36 2.64
CA LEU A 60 -38.41 29.31 2.09
C LEU A 60 -37.95 30.75 1.85
N PRO A 61 -36.75 31.16 2.30
CA PRO A 61 -36.17 32.40 1.83
C PRO A 61 -36.07 32.31 0.30
N ASP A 62 -36.65 33.32 -0.34
CA ASP A 62 -36.63 33.53 -1.78
C ASP A 62 -35.19 33.41 -2.28
N ALA A 63 -34.92 32.40 -3.11
CA ALA A 63 -33.66 32.22 -3.79
C ALA A 63 -33.60 33.23 -4.94
N SER A 64 -33.45 34.51 -4.60
CA SER A 64 -33.35 35.60 -5.55
C SER A 64 -31.99 36.30 -5.43
N ALA A 65 -31.18 36.04 -6.45
CA ALA A 65 -30.09 36.86 -6.95
C ALA A 65 -28.89 37.13 -6.03
N ALA A 66 -27.93 36.20 -6.06
CA ALA A 66 -26.53 36.57 -6.23
C ALA A 66 -26.04 35.92 -7.53
N THR A 67 -26.30 36.58 -8.67
CA THR A 67 -25.52 36.34 -9.89
C THR A 67 -24.15 36.94 -9.63
N GLU A 68 -23.29 36.21 -8.93
CA GLU A 68 -21.86 36.44 -9.00
C GLU A 68 -21.43 36.01 -10.40
N ASP A 69 -20.95 37.00 -11.14
CA ASP A 69 -20.38 36.87 -12.47
C ASP A 69 -19.21 35.89 -12.41
N ALA A 70 -19.50 34.60 -12.69
CA ALA A 70 -18.49 33.59 -12.88
C ALA A 70 -17.76 33.91 -14.19
N THR A 71 -16.80 34.83 -14.11
CA THR A 71 -15.84 35.06 -15.18
C THR A 71 -15.08 33.74 -15.38
N SER A 72 -15.48 33.03 -16.42
CA SER A 72 -14.76 31.90 -16.99
C SER A 72 -13.37 32.37 -17.38
N ILE A 73 -12.37 32.10 -16.54
CA ILE A 73 -10.99 32.12 -17.00
C ILE A 73 -10.79 30.88 -17.88
N GLU A 74 -10.80 31.11 -19.20
CA GLU A 74 -10.34 30.12 -20.18
C GLU A 74 -8.87 29.82 -19.84
N TYR A 75 -8.59 28.67 -19.23
CA TYR A 75 -7.23 28.22 -19.02
C TYR A 75 -6.72 27.68 -20.36
N GLU A 76 -6.05 28.54 -21.13
CA GLU A 76 -5.31 28.08 -22.30
C GLU A 76 -4.23 27.11 -21.82
N PHE A 77 -4.37 25.84 -22.22
CA PHE A 77 -3.32 24.86 -21.97
C PHE A 77 -2.04 25.39 -22.62
N PRO A 78 -0.93 25.55 -21.88
CA PRO A 78 0.31 26.02 -22.49
C PRO A 78 0.64 25.12 -23.67
N PRO A 79 1.12 25.66 -24.80
CA PRO A 79 1.47 24.84 -25.94
C PRO A 79 2.37 23.71 -25.44
N PRO A 80 2.14 22.45 -25.88
CA PRO A 80 2.98 21.35 -25.45
C PRO A 80 4.43 21.77 -25.74
N MET A 81 5.25 21.81 -24.69
CA MET A 81 6.65 22.12 -24.88
C MET A 81 7.19 21.14 -25.93
N PRO A 82 8.07 21.58 -26.85
CA PRO A 82 8.72 20.67 -27.77
C PRO A 82 9.38 19.56 -26.95
N PHE A 83 8.74 18.40 -26.88
CA PHE A 83 9.40 17.21 -26.42
C PHE A 83 10.24 16.77 -27.60
N GLU A 84 11.49 17.21 -27.62
CA GLU A 84 12.51 16.50 -28.35
C GLU A 84 12.44 15.07 -27.80
N LEU A 85 11.94 14.13 -28.61
CA LEU A 85 12.34 12.74 -28.48
C LEU A 85 13.84 12.73 -28.75
N GLY A 86 14.62 13.22 -27.78
CA GLY A 86 16.01 12.88 -27.65
C GLY A 86 16.06 11.37 -27.84
N GLN A 87 17.09 10.88 -28.51
CA GLN A 87 17.31 9.46 -28.73
C GLN A 87 17.63 8.75 -27.39
N THR A 88 16.84 8.99 -26.35
CA THR A 88 16.83 8.31 -25.08
C THR A 88 16.26 6.95 -25.38
N GLN A 89 17.15 5.95 -25.45
CA GLN A 89 16.74 4.57 -25.48
C GLN A 89 15.82 4.32 -24.29
N THR A 90 14.65 3.72 -24.53
CA THR A 90 13.76 3.31 -23.43
C THR A 90 14.52 2.35 -22.53
N GLU A 91 14.57 2.66 -21.24
CA GLU A 91 15.20 1.81 -20.24
C GLU A 91 14.15 1.03 -19.46
N PHE A 92 14.53 -0.16 -19.04
CA PHE A 92 13.65 -1.06 -18.29
C PHE A 92 14.24 -1.36 -16.91
N GLY A 93 13.34 -1.66 -15.98
CA GLY A 93 13.70 -2.05 -14.63
C GLY A 93 12.79 -3.11 -14.04
N ILE A 94 13.18 -3.61 -12.87
CA ILE A 94 12.44 -4.64 -12.13
C ILE A 94 12.29 -4.24 -10.67
N GLN A 95 11.14 -4.56 -10.06
CA GLN A 95 10.99 -4.43 -8.62
C GLN A 95 11.67 -5.61 -7.91
N ILE A 96 12.49 -5.31 -6.91
CA ILE A 96 13.09 -6.32 -6.04
C ILE A 96 12.50 -6.21 -4.63
N ASN A 97 12.44 -7.33 -3.91
CA ASN A 97 12.13 -7.32 -2.48
C ASN A 97 13.41 -7.32 -1.64
N GLY A 98 14.20 -6.26 -1.74
CA GLY A 98 15.53 -6.22 -1.14
C GLY A 98 15.53 -6.32 0.39
N CYS A 99 14.53 -5.77 1.09
CA CYS A 99 14.48 -5.79 2.56
C CYS A 99 14.40 -7.20 3.14
N ASP A 100 13.69 -8.12 2.48
CA ASP A 100 13.41 -9.44 3.02
C ASP A 100 14.19 -10.55 2.30
N GLN A 101 14.96 -10.25 1.25
CA GLN A 101 15.62 -11.23 0.36
C GLN A 101 17.10 -10.91 0.10
N ASP A 102 17.79 -11.85 -0.54
CA ASP A 102 19.16 -11.72 -1.01
C ASP A 102 19.25 -10.71 -2.17
N VAL A 103 19.86 -9.56 -1.88
CA VAL A 103 20.01 -8.45 -2.84
C VAL A 103 21.00 -8.80 -3.94
N PRO A 104 22.24 -9.26 -3.66
CA PRO A 104 23.17 -9.70 -4.71
C PRO A 104 22.55 -10.69 -5.71
N ALA A 105 21.80 -11.70 -5.23
CA ALA A 105 21.16 -12.68 -6.09
C ALA A 105 20.10 -12.04 -7.01
N ALA A 106 19.25 -11.17 -6.46
CA ALA A 106 18.24 -10.45 -7.23
C ALA A 106 18.84 -9.53 -8.30
N LEU A 107 19.90 -8.80 -7.95
CA LEU A 107 20.61 -7.92 -8.87
C LEU A 107 21.35 -8.70 -9.96
N ALA A 108 21.94 -9.86 -9.63
CA ALA A 108 22.56 -10.73 -10.62
C ALA A 108 21.54 -11.23 -11.65
N VAL A 109 20.31 -11.54 -11.24
CA VAL A 109 19.21 -11.87 -12.16
C VAL A 109 18.86 -10.67 -13.05
N ALA A 110 18.65 -9.50 -12.45
CA ALA A 110 18.32 -8.28 -13.19
C ALA A 110 19.40 -7.92 -14.23
N LYS A 111 20.67 -8.12 -13.88
CA LYS A 111 21.82 -7.86 -14.77
C LYS A 111 21.86 -8.82 -15.95
N ARG A 112 21.56 -10.10 -15.75
CA ARG A 112 21.43 -11.09 -16.83
C ARG A 112 20.27 -10.77 -17.78
N MET A 113 19.23 -10.08 -17.31
CA MET A 113 18.11 -9.62 -18.12
C MET A 113 18.43 -8.32 -18.90
N GLY A 114 19.60 -7.71 -18.70
CA GLY A 114 19.98 -6.46 -19.35
C GLY A 114 19.23 -5.22 -18.81
N LEU A 115 18.65 -5.32 -17.61
CA LEU A 115 17.95 -4.21 -16.98
C LEU A 115 18.94 -3.24 -16.33
N THR A 116 18.62 -1.95 -16.34
CA THR A 116 19.47 -0.89 -15.78
C THR A 116 18.86 -0.21 -14.56
N TRP A 117 17.57 -0.45 -14.30
CA TRP A 117 16.84 0.10 -13.15
C TRP A 117 16.36 -1.00 -12.19
N ILE A 118 16.38 -0.71 -10.90
CA ILE A 118 15.68 -1.49 -9.88
C ILE A 118 14.72 -0.61 -9.10
N LYS A 119 13.56 -1.15 -8.75
CA LYS A 119 12.60 -0.52 -7.83
C LYS A 119 12.67 -1.21 -6.47
N GLN A 120 12.93 -0.44 -5.41
CA GLN A 120 12.90 -0.91 -4.02
C GLN A 120 11.75 -0.24 -3.28
N GLN A 121 10.93 -1.01 -2.58
CA GLN A 121 9.88 -0.47 -1.72
C GLN A 121 10.45 -0.14 -0.33
N ALA A 122 10.23 1.09 0.12
CA ALA A 122 10.57 1.58 1.45
C ALA A 122 9.28 1.71 2.25
N ARG A 123 9.04 0.82 3.22
CA ARG A 123 7.86 0.90 4.07
C ARG A 123 8.17 1.90 5.20
N TRP A 124 7.51 3.05 5.20
CA TRP A 124 7.75 4.11 6.18
C TRP A 124 7.56 3.59 7.60
N GLY A 125 6.54 2.77 7.87
CA GLY A 125 6.36 2.18 9.21
C GLY A 125 7.42 1.16 9.65
N ASP A 126 8.21 0.60 8.74
CA ASP A 126 9.36 -0.23 9.11
C ASP A 126 10.59 0.64 9.41
N ILE A 127 10.69 1.77 8.71
CA ILE A 127 11.77 2.74 8.84
C ILE A 127 11.58 3.58 10.10
N GLU A 128 10.40 4.14 10.33
CA GLU A 128 10.09 4.99 11.47
C GLU A 128 9.05 4.34 12.38
N LYS A 129 9.54 3.50 13.31
CA LYS A 129 8.68 2.73 14.23
C LYS A 129 8.05 3.62 15.29
N ALA A 130 8.73 4.68 15.68
CA ALA A 130 8.28 5.71 16.62
C ALA A 130 8.79 7.08 16.16
N PRO A 131 8.13 8.19 16.55
CA PRO A 131 8.51 9.53 16.11
C PRO A 131 10.01 9.80 16.29
N GLY A 132 10.71 10.10 15.19
CA GLY A 132 12.14 10.40 15.20
C GLY A 132 13.08 9.20 15.39
N GLN A 133 12.56 7.97 15.49
CA GLN A 133 13.35 6.75 15.58
C GLN A 133 13.41 6.05 14.23
N PHE A 134 14.50 6.31 13.49
CA PHE A 134 14.69 5.80 12.14
C PHE A 134 15.62 4.59 12.08
N ASP A 135 15.21 3.58 11.32
CA ASP A 135 15.96 2.37 10.99
C ASP A 135 16.06 2.24 9.46
N TRP A 136 17.18 2.68 8.92
CA TRP A 136 17.46 2.68 7.47
C TRP A 136 18.17 1.42 6.99
N ALA A 137 18.36 0.41 7.85
CA ALA A 137 19.23 -0.73 7.60
C ALA A 137 18.91 -1.49 6.30
N CYS A 138 17.62 -1.56 5.91
CA CYS A 138 17.26 -2.14 4.61
C CYS A 138 17.85 -1.33 3.44
N LEU A 139 17.62 -0.02 3.40
CA LEU A 139 18.07 0.83 2.29
C LEU A 139 19.60 0.96 2.28
N ASP A 140 20.22 1.02 3.45
CA ASP A 140 21.69 1.03 3.62
C ASP A 140 22.35 -0.25 3.08
N ARG A 141 21.60 -1.34 2.97
CA ARG A 141 22.07 -2.56 2.30
C ARG A 141 21.76 -2.56 0.80
N VAL A 142 20.55 -2.17 0.41
CA VAL A 142 20.08 -2.29 -0.98
C VAL A 142 20.75 -1.27 -1.90
N ILE A 143 20.79 0.00 -1.50
CA ILE A 143 21.22 1.10 -2.37
C ILE A 143 22.71 1.01 -2.71
N PRO A 144 23.63 0.81 -1.74
CA PRO A 144 25.05 0.69 -2.06
C PRO A 144 25.36 -0.52 -2.94
N GLU A 145 24.71 -1.66 -2.69
CA GLU A 145 24.89 -2.88 -3.49
C GLU A 145 24.40 -2.69 -4.93
N ALA A 146 23.21 -2.07 -5.11
CA ALA A 146 22.69 -1.73 -6.44
C ALA A 146 23.62 -0.77 -7.20
N ASN A 147 24.10 0.29 -6.52
CA ASN A 147 25.03 1.25 -7.09
C ASN A 147 26.37 0.60 -7.48
N ALA A 148 26.91 -0.28 -6.63
CA ALA A 148 28.15 -1.02 -6.91
C ALA A 148 28.04 -1.91 -8.15
N GLN A 149 26.83 -2.38 -8.47
CA GLN A 149 26.57 -3.18 -9.67
C GLN A 149 26.17 -2.37 -10.91
N GLY A 150 26.04 -1.04 -10.78
CA GLY A 150 25.72 -0.12 -11.86
C GLY A 150 24.22 0.09 -12.12
N PHE A 151 23.36 -0.28 -11.17
CA PHE A 151 21.92 -0.04 -11.29
C PHE A 151 21.54 1.37 -10.86
N LYS A 152 20.51 1.91 -11.50
CA LYS A 152 19.76 3.07 -11.02
C LYS A 152 18.62 2.61 -10.12
N VAL A 153 18.42 3.33 -9.02
CA VAL A 153 17.46 2.92 -7.98
C VAL A 153 16.26 3.86 -7.96
N LEU A 154 15.07 3.28 -8.09
CA LEU A 154 13.79 3.93 -7.81
C LEU A 154 13.29 3.46 -6.44
N VAL A 155 13.22 4.37 -5.46
CA VAL A 155 12.63 4.07 -4.16
C VAL A 155 11.15 4.45 -4.17
N SER A 156 10.29 3.51 -3.77
CA SER A 156 8.85 3.72 -3.62
C SER A 156 8.51 3.70 -2.14
N VAL A 157 8.12 4.85 -1.58
CA VAL A 157 7.70 4.93 -0.18
C VAL A 157 6.24 4.50 -0.04
N THR A 158 5.96 3.61 0.90
CA THR A 158 4.60 3.12 1.18
C THR A 158 4.36 2.98 2.68
N SER A 159 3.13 2.65 3.07
CA SER A 159 2.77 2.20 4.43
C SER A 159 3.21 3.18 5.52
N ALA A 160 2.38 4.19 5.79
CA ALA A 160 2.70 5.28 6.72
C ALA A 160 3.16 4.76 8.10
N ALA A 161 3.94 5.56 8.81
CA ALA A 161 4.37 5.22 10.16
C ALA A 161 3.17 5.04 11.10
N PRO A 162 3.22 4.10 12.07
CA PRO A 162 2.08 3.82 12.95
C PRO A 162 1.49 5.07 13.63
N HIS A 163 2.34 6.01 14.03
CA HIS A 163 1.96 7.24 14.72
C HIS A 163 1.38 8.33 13.81
N THR A 164 1.53 8.22 12.48
CA THR A 164 0.96 9.17 11.51
C THR A 164 -0.29 8.64 10.84
N ARG A 165 -0.68 7.38 11.07
CA ARG A 165 -1.80 6.74 10.36
C ARG A 165 -3.15 7.34 10.71
N GLN A 166 -3.99 7.46 9.69
CA GLN A 166 -5.40 7.80 9.90
C GLN A 166 -6.14 6.66 10.60
N ILE A 167 -6.94 7.00 11.61
CA ILE A 167 -7.98 6.12 12.16
C ILE A 167 -9.25 6.35 11.32
N TYR A 168 -9.77 5.30 10.68
CA TYR A 168 -10.99 5.39 9.89
C TYR A 168 -12.12 4.61 10.57
N LYS A 169 -13.26 5.26 10.83
CA LYS A 169 -14.41 4.68 11.53
C LYS A 169 -14.06 4.02 12.87
N GLY A 170 -13.11 4.60 13.61
CA GLY A 170 -12.64 4.05 14.90
C GLY A 170 -11.73 2.81 14.77
N ILE A 171 -11.42 2.38 13.55
CA ILE A 171 -10.53 1.24 13.30
C ILE A 171 -9.13 1.77 12.98
N PHE A 172 -8.15 1.33 13.77
CA PHE A 172 -6.73 1.51 13.48
C PHE A 172 -6.29 0.41 12.52
N HIS A 173 -5.63 0.78 11.42
CA HIS A 173 -5.02 -0.20 10.52
C HIS A 173 -3.57 -0.48 10.96
N PRO A 174 -3.29 -1.67 11.54
CA PRO A 174 -2.02 -1.94 12.20
C PRO A 174 -0.84 -2.15 11.24
N THR A 175 -1.11 -2.41 9.97
CA THR A 175 -0.07 -2.78 8.99
C THR A 175 -0.02 -1.83 7.80
N ASN A 176 -1.16 -1.37 7.29
CA ASN A 176 -1.23 -0.55 6.09
C ASN A 176 -2.29 0.53 6.22
N GLY A 177 -1.86 1.79 6.20
CA GLY A 177 -2.74 2.95 6.24
C GLY A 177 -2.10 4.16 5.58
N ARG A 178 -2.94 5.04 5.04
CA ARG A 178 -2.52 6.37 4.64
C ARG A 178 -2.22 7.20 5.91
N PRO A 179 -1.35 8.22 5.82
CA PRO A 179 -1.21 9.15 6.92
C PRO A 179 -2.50 9.96 7.11
N ALA A 180 -2.75 10.39 8.34
CA ALA A 180 -3.84 11.29 8.72
C ALA A 180 -3.63 12.67 8.09
N ASP A 181 -2.38 13.16 8.10
CA ASP A 181 -1.93 14.39 7.47
C ASP A 181 -0.84 14.10 6.41
N LEU A 182 -1.00 14.62 5.19
CA LEU A 182 0.01 14.51 4.14
C LEU A 182 1.25 15.35 4.43
N ARG A 183 1.18 16.33 5.34
CA ARG A 183 2.35 17.07 5.82
C ARG A 183 3.36 16.14 6.50
N ASP A 184 2.91 15.16 7.27
CA ASP A 184 3.79 14.19 7.92
C ASP A 184 4.57 13.38 6.90
N PHE A 185 3.91 12.99 5.80
CA PHE A 185 4.58 12.32 4.68
C PHE A 185 5.63 13.23 4.02
N GLY A 186 5.32 14.52 3.84
CA GLY A 186 6.27 15.50 3.33
C GLY A 186 7.49 15.69 4.25
N LEU A 187 7.28 15.70 5.58
CA LEU A 187 8.36 15.78 6.56
C LEU A 187 9.23 14.53 6.59
N PHE A 188 8.64 13.35 6.38
CA PHE A 188 9.40 12.09 6.26
C PHE A 188 10.32 12.07 5.02
N LEU A 189 9.91 12.71 3.93
CA LEU A 189 10.68 12.74 2.67
C LEU A 189 11.75 13.83 2.61
N ALA A 190 11.71 14.82 3.51
CA ALA A 190 12.57 16.01 3.49
C ALA A 190 13.95 15.75 4.09
#